data_AF-A0A3S0HIY9-F1
#
_entry.id   AF-A0A3S0HIY9-F1
#
_cell.length_a   1.000
_cell.length_b   1.000
_cell.length_c   1.000
_cell.angle_alpha   90.00
_cell.angle_beta   90.00
_cell.angle_gamma   90.00
#
_symmetry.space_group_name_H-M   'P 1'
#
loop_
_entity.id
_entity.type
_entity.pdbx_description
1 polymer ?
#
loop_
_entity_poly.entity_id
_entity_poly.type
_entity_poly.pdbx_seq_one_letter_code
_entity_poly.pdbx_strand_id
1 'polypeptide(L)' 'MTALHPVRSETEPTPKGEQVLIPGVRAITTRDRLALLMDAPMRPRAAQKPLDIGLFDEAARDQLDLF' A
#
# COMPACT_ATOMS: atom_id res chain seq x y z
N MET A 1 -1.66 -35.48 7.83
CA MET A 1 -1.30 -34.05 7.73
C MET A 1 -0.80 -33.82 6.32
N THR A 2 -1.67 -33.40 5.40
CA THR A 2 -1.33 -33.20 3.99
C THR A 2 -0.38 -32.01 3.86
N ALA A 3 0.79 -32.21 3.28
CA ALA A 3 1.72 -31.12 3.01
C ALA A 3 1.03 -30.10 2.08
N LEU A 4 0.93 -28.84 2.53
CA LEU A 4 0.50 -27.74 1.67
C LEU A 4 1.53 -27.61 0.57
N HIS A 5 1.17 -28.01 -0.65
CA HIS A 5 1.98 -27.73 -1.83
C HIS A 5 2.16 -26.21 -1.91
N PRO A 6 3.39 -25.66 -1.96
CA PRO A 6 3.54 -24.21 -2.06
C PRO A 6 2.90 -23.78 -3.37
N VAL A 7 1.81 -23.02 -3.28
CA VAL A 7 1.22 -22.36 -4.44
C VAL A 7 2.28 -21.39 -4.94
N ARG A 8 2.72 -21.53 -6.19
CA ARG A 8 3.57 -20.52 -6.82
C ARG A 8 2.76 -19.24 -6.90
N SER A 9 3.15 -18.25 -6.10
CA SER A 9 2.49 -16.95 -6.12
C SER A 9 2.84 -16.21 -7.40
N GLU A 10 1.85 -15.57 -8.01
CA GLU A 10 2.06 -14.68 -9.16
C GLU A 10 2.86 -13.45 -8.71
N THR A 11 3.87 -13.06 -9.48
CA THR A 11 4.74 -11.91 -9.17
C THR A 11 4.75 -10.89 -10.31
N GLU A 12 4.88 -9.61 -9.97
CA GLU A 12 4.99 -8.51 -10.92
C GLU A 12 6.07 -7.52 -10.45
N PRO A 13 6.96 -7.05 -11.35
CA PRO A 13 7.93 -6.01 -11.01
C PRO A 13 7.25 -4.64 -10.90
N THR A 14 7.50 -3.94 -9.79
CA THR A 14 7.07 -2.55 -9.59
C THR A 14 8.28 -1.64 -9.36
N PRO A 15 8.15 -0.30 -9.49
CA PRO A 15 9.23 0.63 -9.13
C PRO A 15 9.72 0.51 -7.67
N LYS A 16 8.95 -0.14 -6.79
CA LYS A 16 9.29 -0.37 -5.38
C LYS A 16 9.86 -1.78 -5.12
N GLY A 17 9.93 -2.65 -6.14
CA GLY A 17 10.42 -4.03 -6.05
C GLY A 17 9.44 -5.08 -6.59
N GLU A 18 9.78 -6.35 -6.44
CA GLU A 18 8.90 -7.48 -6.78
C GLU A 18 7.68 -7.48 -5.85
N GLN A 19 6.49 -7.44 -6.45
CA GLN A 19 5.22 -7.58 -5.76
C GLN A 19 4.65 -8.98 -5.99
N VAL A 20 4.00 -9.54 -4.97
CA VAL A 20 3.42 -10.89 -5.01
C VAL A 20 1.93 -10.83 -4.70
N LEU A 21 1.11 -11.53 -5.49
CA LEU A 21 -0.29 -11.75 -5.14
C LEU A 21 -0.38 -12.87 -4.10
N ILE A 22 -0.88 -12.55 -2.91
CA ILE A 22 -1.05 -13.52 -1.83
C ILE A 22 -2.24 -14.44 -2.14
N PRO A 23 -2.05 -15.77 -2.22
CA PRO A 23 -3.14 -16.70 -2.43
C PRO A 23 -4.26 -16.52 -1.39
N GLY A 24 -5.52 -16.50 -1.84
CA GLY A 24 -6.68 -16.26 -0.98
C GLY A 24 -7.04 -14.79 -0.75
N VAL A 25 -6.20 -13.85 -1.21
CA VAL A 25 -6.52 -12.42 -1.19
C VAL A 25 -7.12 -12.00 -2.54
N ARG A 26 -8.39 -11.58 -2.53
CA ARG A 26 -9.07 -11.07 -3.73
C ARG A 26 -8.48 -9.71 -4.12
N ALA A 27 -8.13 -9.54 -5.39
CA ALA A 27 -7.69 -8.27 -5.92
C ALA A 27 -8.78 -7.18 -5.79
N ILE A 28 -8.36 -5.94 -5.56
CA ILE A 28 -9.27 -4.79 -5.44
C ILE A 28 -9.84 -4.43 -6.82
N THR A 29 -11.16 -4.54 -6.98
CA THR A 29 -11.83 -4.20 -8.23
C THR A 29 -12.17 -2.71 -8.32
N THR A 30 -12.51 -2.24 -9.52
CA THR A 30 -13.01 -0.86 -9.72
C THR A 30 -14.26 -0.58 -8.89
N ARG A 31 -15.17 -1.57 -8.75
CA ARG A 31 -16.35 -1.43 -7.90
C ARG A 31 -15.97 -1.23 -6.43
N ASP A 32 -15.02 -2.00 -5.92
CA ASP A 32 -14.56 -1.87 -4.53
C ASP A 32 -13.97 -0.47 -4.28
N ARG A 33 -13.20 0.07 -5.24
CA ARG A 33 -12.66 1.43 -5.17
C ARG A 33 -13.76 2.50 -5.14
N LEU A 34 -14.81 2.35 -5.95
CA LEU A 34 -15.95 3.27 -6.01
C LEU A 34 -16.81 3.22 -4.74
N ALA A 35 -17.02 2.04 -4.16
CA ALA A 35 -17.76 1.89 -2.91
C ALA A 35 -17.03 2.60 -1.75
N LEU A 36 -15.72 2.37 -1.60
CA LEU A 36 -14.88 3.06 -0.60
C LEU A 36 -14.93 4.59 -0.76
N LEU A 37 -14.98 5.05 -2.01
CA LEU A 37 -15.11 6.44 -2.39
C LEU A 37 -16.41 7.09 -1.90
N MET A 38 -17.52 6.36 -2.01
CA MET A 38 -18.84 6.79 -1.58
C MET A 38 -18.97 6.77 -0.05
N ASP A 39 -18.35 5.79 0.61
CA ASP A 39 -18.47 5.59 2.06
C ASP A 39 -17.49 6.44 2.89
N ALA A 40 -16.48 7.07 2.26
CA ALA A 40 -15.44 7.84 2.97
C ALA A 40 -16.00 9.16 3.55
N PRO A 41 -16.19 9.28 4.88
CA PRO A 41 -16.92 10.41 5.46
C PRO A 41 -16.16 11.74 5.38
N MET A 42 -14.84 11.74 5.18
CA MET A 42 -14.04 12.94 4.92
C MET A 42 -12.80 12.60 4.10
N ARG A 43 -12.88 12.78 2.80
CA ARG A 43 -11.66 12.89 1.98
C ARG A 43 -10.99 14.24 2.24
N PRO A 44 -9.65 14.27 2.34
CA PRO A 44 -8.94 15.53 2.43
C PRO A 44 -9.22 16.37 1.18
N ARG A 45 -9.62 17.63 1.39
CA ARG A 45 -9.93 18.58 0.30
C ARG A 45 -8.68 19.18 -0.34
N ALA A 46 -7.51 18.87 0.22
CA ALA A 46 -6.20 19.31 -0.24
C ALA A 46 -5.23 18.12 -0.18
N ALA A 47 -4.12 18.23 -0.91
CA ALA A 47 -3.04 17.24 -0.81
C ALA A 47 -2.58 17.14 0.66
N GLN A 48 -2.60 15.92 1.21
CA GLN A 48 -2.01 15.68 2.52
C GLN A 48 -0.49 15.66 2.35
N LYS A 49 0.21 16.34 3.26
CA LYS A 49 1.66 16.24 3.32
C LYS A 49 2.03 14.78 3.64
N PRO A 50 3.03 14.20 2.97
CA PRO A 50 3.52 12.86 3.28
C PRO A 50 3.92 12.78 4.75
N LEU A 51 3.59 11.67 5.40
CA LEU A 51 4.01 11.35 6.78
C LEU A 51 5.38 10.63 6.77
N ASP A 52 6.27 11.08 5.90
CA ASP A 52 7.57 10.44 5.64
C ASP A 52 8.56 10.67 6.81
N ILE A 53 8.21 11.56 7.74
CA ILE A 53 8.94 11.86 8.97
C ILE A 53 8.17 11.26 10.14
N GLY A 54 8.79 10.38 10.93
CA GLY A 54 8.16 9.76 12.10
C GLY A 54 8.48 8.27 12.24
N LEU A 55 7.48 7.44 12.58
CA LEU A 55 7.69 6.03 12.96
C LEU A 55 8.35 5.15 11.87
N PHE A 56 8.15 5.49 10.60
CA PHE A 56 8.70 4.75 9.45
C PHE A 56 9.83 5.50 8.72
N ASP A 57 10.05 6.77 9.09
CA ASP A 57 11.09 7.70 8.64
C ASP A 57 11.71 7.42 7.25
N GLU A 58 10.90 7.41 6.19
CA GLU A 58 11.40 7.23 4.82
C GLU A 58 12.32 8.41 4.39
N ALA A 59 12.18 9.56 5.04
CA ALA A 59 12.98 10.76 4.83
C ALA A 59 14.10 10.95 5.89
N ALA A 60 14.52 9.89 6.60
CA ALA A 60 15.51 9.98 7.70
C ALA A 60 16.84 10.67 7.34
N ARG A 61 17.16 10.78 6.05
CA ARG A 61 18.40 11.39 5.54
C ARG A 61 18.22 12.83 5.08
N ASP A 62 16.99 13.31 5.01
CA ASP A 62 16.72 14.68 4.61
C ASP A 62 17.00 15.60 5.81
N GLN A 63 17.88 16.58 5.60
CA GLN A 63 18.17 17.56 6.63
C GLN A 63 16.96 18.46 6.82
N LEU A 64 16.28 18.32 7.95
CA LEU A 64 15.21 19.22 8.35
C LEU A 64 15.84 20.52 8.84
N ASP A 65 15.53 21.62 8.16
CA ASP A 65 15.91 22.94 8.62
C ASP A 65 15.07 23.27 9.86
N LEU A 66 15.73 23.33 11.03
CA LEU A 66 15.01 23.44 12.30
C LEU A 66 14.68 24.87 12.70
N PHE A 67 15.30 25.91 12.12
CA PHE A 67 14.99 27.32 12.38
C PHE A 67 15.43 28.23 11.24
#